data_AF-A0A1M3N0U5-F1
#
_entry.id   AF-A0A1M3N0U5-F1
#
_cell.length_a   1.000
_cell.length_b   1.000
_cell.length_c   1.000
_cell.angle_alpha   90.00
_cell.angle_beta   90.00
_cell.angle_gamma   90.00
#
_symmetry.space_group_name_H-M   'P 1'
#
loop_
_entity.id
_entity.type
_entity.pdbx_description
1 polymer ?
#
loop_
_entity_poly.entity_id
_entity_poly.type
_entity_poly.pdbx_seq_one_letter_code
_entity_poly.pdbx_strand_id
1 'polypeptide(L)'
;MSNPFERYDLDPREGIAAITQRLKELAEEAKDDAERERIREAWEELTLHPARRLKAALFAHPETRGPLGMPPSFPRRRAAQAGPTAVGLELRDLAARPSVLLALGVSEVKDEDAVPPFEDDPVLRGLP
;
A
#
# COMPACT_ATOMS: atom_id res chain seq x y z
N MET A 1 -14.43 -5.76 -2.81
CA MET A 1 -14.78 -7.04 -2.15
C MET A 1 -13.94 -7.12 -0.90
N SER A 2 -14.57 -7.19 0.28
CA SER A 2 -13.85 -7.25 1.55
C SER A 2 -13.22 -8.64 1.71
N ASN A 3 -11.96 -8.70 2.15
CA ASN A 3 -11.26 -9.97 2.35
C ASN A 3 -11.86 -10.70 3.56
N PRO A 4 -12.29 -11.97 3.44
CA PRO A 4 -12.85 -12.72 4.56
C PRO A 4 -11.87 -12.89 5.73
N PHE A 5 -10.56 -12.90 5.49
CA PHE A 5 -9.56 -12.96 6.57
C PHE A 5 -9.57 -11.71 7.43
N GLU A 6 -9.62 -10.52 6.81
CA GLU A 6 -9.63 -9.25 7.54
C GLU A 6 -10.98 -8.99 8.21
N ARG A 7 -12.08 -9.41 7.56
CA ARG A 7 -13.43 -9.20 8.08
C ARG A 7 -13.69 -9.93 9.39
N TYR A 8 -13.13 -11.12 9.54
CA TYR A 8 -13.35 -12.00 10.68
C TYR A 8 -12.10 -12.19 11.55
N ASP A 9 -11.08 -11.35 11.34
CA ASP A 9 -9.80 -11.38 12.06
C ASP A 9 -9.16 -12.79 12.11
N LEU A 10 -9.17 -13.45 10.95
CA LEU A 10 -8.62 -14.80 10.77
C LEU A 10 -7.18 -14.71 10.27
N ASP A 11 -6.29 -15.52 10.83
CA ASP A 11 -4.92 -15.63 10.34
C ASP A 11 -4.87 -16.57 9.11
N PRO A 12 -4.41 -16.10 7.93
CA PRO A 12 -4.28 -16.95 6.75
C PRO A 12 -3.27 -18.10 6.88
N ARG A 13 -2.40 -18.05 7.90
CA ARG A 13 -1.40 -19.08 8.19
C ARG A 13 -2.00 -20.26 8.97
N GLU A 14 -3.19 -20.09 9.54
CA GLU A 14 -3.89 -21.14 10.26
C GLU A 14 -4.43 -22.24 9.33
N GLY A 15 -4.50 -23.46 9.87
CA GLY A 15 -5.08 -24.60 9.16
C GLY A 15 -6.60 -24.52 9.06
N ILE A 16 -7.18 -25.31 8.16
CA ILE A 16 -8.65 -25.38 7.92
C ILE A 16 -9.42 -25.63 9.23
N ALA A 17 -8.90 -26.49 10.11
CA ALA A 17 -9.55 -26.81 11.38
C ALA A 17 -9.70 -25.58 12.29
N ALA A 18 -8.66 -24.75 12.41
CA ALA A 18 -8.67 -23.54 13.21
C ALA A 18 -9.61 -22.47 12.61
N ILE A 19 -9.55 -22.28 11.29
CA ILE A 19 -10.47 -21.39 10.56
C ILE A 19 -11.94 -21.80 10.80
N THR A 20 -12.23 -23.10 10.73
CA THR A 20 -13.59 -23.63 10.92
C THR A 20 -14.06 -23.42 12.36
N GLN A 21 -13.19 -23.65 13.33
CA GLN A 21 -13.49 -23.43 14.74
C GLN A 21 -13.81 -21.95 15.02
N ARG A 22 -12.99 -21.03 14.51
CA ARG A 22 -13.23 -19.58 14.64
C ARG A 22 -14.52 -19.11 13.99
N LEU A 23 -14.81 -19.56 12.77
CA LEU A 23 -16.06 -19.20 12.08
C LEU A 23 -17.29 -19.79 12.79
N LYS A 24 -17.16 -20.97 13.41
CA LYS A 24 -18.23 -21.54 14.25
C LYS A 24 -18.49 -20.67 15.48
N GLU A 25 -17.45 -20.23 16.19
CA GLU A 25 -17.58 -19.32 17.34
C GLU A 25 -18.30 -18.03 16.94
N LEU A 26 -17.92 -17.43 15.80
CA LEU A 26 -18.56 -16.23 15.27
C LEU A 26 -20.03 -16.47 14.86
N ALA A 27 -20.34 -17.63 14.29
CA ALA A 27 -21.70 -17.99 13.93
C ALA A 27 -22.61 -18.17 15.16
N GLU A 28 -22.07 -18.67 16.28
CA GLU A 28 -22.80 -18.78 17.54
C GLU A 28 -23.04 -17.41 18.18
N GLU A 29 -22.08 -16.48 18.07
CA GLU A 29 -22.18 -15.11 18.59
C GLU A 29 -23.04 -14.18 17.72
N ALA A 30 -23.28 -14.56 16.45
CA ALA A 30 -24.08 -13.78 15.51
C ALA A 30 -25.51 -13.54 16.01
N LYS A 31 -25.93 -12.27 15.93
CA LYS A 31 -27.20 -11.77 16.49
C LYS A 31 -28.35 -11.84 15.49
N ASP A 32 -28.04 -11.91 14.20
CA ASP A 32 -29.03 -11.98 13.13
C ASP A 32 -28.74 -13.14 12.16
N ASP A 33 -29.78 -13.56 11.42
CA ASP A 33 -29.67 -14.64 10.44
C ASP A 33 -28.87 -14.24 9.19
N ALA A 34 -28.81 -12.95 8.85
CA ALA A 34 -28.07 -12.44 7.70
C ALA A 34 -26.53 -12.46 7.93
N GLU A 35 -26.09 -12.29 9.17
CA GLU A 35 -24.73 -12.36 9.66
C GLU A 35 -24.30 -13.83 9.70
N ARG A 36 -25.17 -14.73 10.17
CA ARG A 36 -24.96 -16.18 10.07
C ARG A 36 -24.78 -16.63 8.61
N GLU A 37 -25.57 -16.09 7.68
CA GLU A 37 -25.43 -16.42 6.27
C GLU A 37 -24.10 -15.91 5.69
N ARG A 38 -23.70 -14.68 6.01
CA ARG A 38 -22.39 -14.13 5.58
C ARG A 38 -21.20 -14.92 6.15
N ILE A 39 -21.34 -15.46 7.36
CA ILE A 39 -20.32 -16.31 7.97
C ILE A 39 -20.28 -17.66 7.25
N ARG A 40 -21.44 -18.22 6.89
CA ARG A 40 -21.52 -19.46 6.08
C ARG A 40 -20.88 -19.28 4.71
N GLU A 41 -21.21 -18.20 3.99
CA GLU A 41 -20.60 -17.89 2.68
C GLU A 41 -19.07 -17.79 2.78
N ALA A 42 -18.57 -17.11 3.82
CA ALA A 42 -17.14 -17.00 4.06
C ALA A 42 -16.49 -18.35 4.41
N TRP A 43 -17.19 -19.19 5.18
CA TRP A 43 -16.75 -20.55 5.48
C TRP A 43 -16.65 -21.40 4.21
N GLU A 44 -17.66 -21.35 3.34
CA GLU A 44 -17.63 -22.07 2.06
C GLU A 44 -16.48 -21.58 1.17
N GLU A 45 -16.29 -20.26 1.06
CA GLU A 45 -15.20 -19.68 0.27
C GLU A 45 -13.81 -20.11 0.78
N LEU A 46 -13.63 -20.18 2.10
CA LEU A 46 -12.34 -20.50 2.72
C LEU A 46 -12.08 -22.00 2.85
N THR A 47 -13.10 -22.85 2.94
CA THR A 47 -12.92 -24.29 3.14
C THR A 47 -13.13 -25.13 1.87
N LEU A 48 -14.06 -24.74 0.98
CA LEU A 48 -14.39 -25.51 -0.23
C LEU A 48 -13.62 -25.05 -1.48
N HIS A 49 -13.02 -23.87 -1.47
CA HIS A 49 -12.33 -23.30 -2.63
C HIS A 49 -10.85 -22.97 -2.34
N PRO A 50 -9.93 -23.95 -2.39
CA PRO A 50 -8.52 -23.76 -2.05
C PRO A 50 -7.84 -22.62 -2.81
N ALA A 51 -8.17 -22.44 -4.10
CA ALA A 51 -7.61 -21.37 -4.92
C ALA A 51 -8.10 -19.97 -4.48
N ARG A 52 -9.38 -19.86 -4.09
CA ARG A 52 -9.96 -18.60 -3.57
C ARG A 52 -9.38 -18.27 -2.20
N ARG A 53 -9.22 -19.28 -1.33
CA ARG A 53 -8.52 -19.16 -0.06
C ARG A 53 -7.10 -18.63 -0.24
N LEU A 54 -6.31 -19.21 -1.14
CA LEU A 54 -4.93 -18.76 -1.37
C LEU A 54 -4.89 -17.31 -1.87
N LYS A 55 -5.78 -16.95 -2.79
CA LYS A 55 -5.89 -15.56 -3.27
C LYS A 55 -6.24 -14.61 -2.12
N ALA A 56 -7.24 -14.95 -1.31
CA ALA A 56 -7.62 -14.16 -0.15
C ALA A 56 -6.48 -14.06 0.88
N ALA A 57 -5.73 -15.14 1.12
CA ALA A 57 -4.59 -15.17 2.02
C ALA A 57 -3.46 -14.22 1.57
N LEU A 58 -3.16 -14.17 0.27
CA LEU A 58 -2.13 -13.29 -0.28
C LEU A 58 -2.47 -11.80 -0.13
N PHE A 59 -3.76 -11.46 -0.18
CA PHE A 59 -4.26 -10.10 -0.01
C PHE A 59 -4.73 -9.81 1.42
N ALA A 60 -4.54 -10.74 2.35
CA ALA A 60 -4.79 -10.47 3.75
C ALA A 60 -3.56 -9.77 4.30
N HIS A 61 -3.77 -8.62 4.93
CA HIS A 61 -2.71 -7.92 5.66
C HIS A 61 -2.90 -8.17 7.16
N PRO A 62 -2.61 -9.38 7.68
CA PRO A 62 -2.65 -9.61 9.13
C PRO A 62 -1.67 -8.64 9.77
N GLU A 63 -2.09 -7.91 10.81
CA GLU A 63 -1.20 -6.94 11.43
C GLU A 63 -0.05 -7.67 12.12
N THR A 64 1.14 -7.56 11.55
CA THR A 64 2.37 -8.20 12.00
C THR A 64 3.36 -7.18 12.57
N ARG A 65 3.01 -5.90 12.52
CA ARG A 65 3.85 -4.84 13.08
C ARG A 65 3.86 -4.95 14.60
N GLY A 66 5.06 -5.01 15.17
CA GLY A 66 5.23 -4.77 16.61
C GLY A 66 4.70 -3.38 16.97
N PRO A 67 4.35 -3.14 18.25
CA PRO A 67 3.89 -1.83 18.69
C PRO A 67 4.90 -0.77 18.25
N LEU A 68 4.40 0.30 17.61
CA LEU A 68 5.24 1.44 17.25
C LEU A 68 5.91 1.90 18.55
N GLY A 69 7.24 1.79 18.60
CA GLY A 69 8.02 2.29 19.72
C GLY A 69 7.77 3.79 19.92
N MET A 70 8.23 4.32 21.05
CA MET A 70 8.05 5.74 21.33
C MET A 70 8.69 6.56 20.20
N PRO A 71 7.96 7.49 19.56
CA PRO A 71 8.52 8.29 18.49
C PRO A 71 9.75 9.03 19.04
N PRO A 72 10.84 9.18 18.26
CA PRO A 72 11.99 9.95 18.71
C PRO A 72 11.52 11.34 19.14
N SER A 73 12.01 11.81 20.29
CA SER A 73 11.68 13.15 20.78
C SER A 73 12.31 14.17 19.84
N PHE A 74 11.52 14.67 18.89
CA PHE A 74 11.92 15.82 18.11
C PHE A 74 11.89 17.04 19.03
N PRO A 75 13.01 17.77 19.21
CA PRO A 75 12.95 19.02 19.94
C PRO A 75 11.92 19.92 19.25
N ARG A 76 10.96 20.44 20.01
CA ARG A 76 10.00 21.44 19.51
C ARG A 76 10.83 22.57 18.87
N ARG A 77 10.80 22.66 17.54
CA ARG A 77 11.34 23.82 16.82
C ARG A 77 10.66 25.04 17.42
N ARG A 78 11.41 25.87 18.14
CA ARG A 78 11.00 27.26 18.36
C ARG A 78 10.73 27.85 16.99
N ALA A 79 9.54 28.40 16.82
CA ALA A 79 9.18 29.11 15.61
C ALA A 79 10.25 30.16 15.29
N ALA A 80 10.64 30.17 14.02
CA ALA A 80 11.35 31.23 13.31
C ALA A 80 12.64 31.75 13.98
N GLN A 81 13.73 31.02 13.78
CA GLN A 81 14.95 31.68 13.33
C GLN A 81 15.37 30.99 12.03
N ALA A 82 15.34 31.74 10.93
CA ALA A 82 15.96 31.37 9.68
C ALA A 82 17.48 31.28 9.91
N GLY A 83 17.91 30.17 10.53
CA GLY A 83 19.30 29.76 10.53
C GLY A 83 19.62 29.09 9.18
N PRO A 84 20.90 29.02 8.79
CA PRO A 84 21.36 28.65 7.44
C PRO A 84 21.11 27.18 7.03
N THR A 85 20.23 26.46 7.72
CA THR A 85 19.88 25.05 7.49
C THR A 85 18.43 24.88 7.08
N ALA A 86 17.82 25.89 6.47
CA ALA A 86 16.81 25.58 5.46
C ALA A 86 17.58 24.89 4.34
N VAL A 87 17.45 23.56 4.22
CA VAL A 87 17.96 22.85 3.05
C VAL A 87 17.11 23.35 1.89
N GLY A 88 17.54 24.46 1.28
CA GLY A 88 17.00 24.91 0.01
C GLY A 88 17.28 23.79 -0.95
N LEU A 89 16.22 23.17 -1.46
CA LEU A 89 16.33 22.23 -2.55
C LEU A 89 16.88 23.02 -3.74
N GLU A 90 18.14 22.77 -4.07
CA GLU A 90 18.72 23.33 -5.28
C GLU A 90 18.45 22.39 -6.45
N LEU A 91 18.51 22.92 -7.67
CA LEU A 91 18.23 22.13 -8.88
C LEU A 91 19.12 20.88 -8.99
N ARG A 92 20.35 20.94 -8.44
CA ARG A 92 21.26 19.80 -8.35
C ARG A 92 20.74 18.65 -7.46
N ASP A 93 19.88 18.95 -6.50
CA ASP A 93 19.29 17.95 -5.60
C ASP A 93 18.17 17.15 -6.28
N LEU A 94 17.63 17.69 -7.39
CA LEU A 94 16.64 17.05 -8.24
C LEU A 94 17.26 16.33 -9.45
N ALA A 95 18.56 16.51 -9.69
CA ALA A 95 19.24 15.84 -10.79
C ALA A 95 19.28 14.32 -10.58
N ALA A 96 19.05 13.56 -11.64
CA ALA A 96 19.11 12.11 -11.59
C ALA A 96 20.49 11.62 -11.13
N ARG A 97 20.52 10.68 -10.18
CA ARG A 97 21.79 10.12 -9.68
C ARG A 97 22.46 9.29 -10.79
N PRO A 98 23.81 9.23 -10.86
CA PRO A 98 24.53 8.49 -11.90
C PRO A 98 24.12 7.01 -12.01
N SER A 99 23.82 6.37 -10.87
CA SER A 99 23.36 4.98 -10.84
C SER A 99 22.00 4.77 -11.49
N VAL A 100 21.11 5.77 -11.41
CA VAL A 100 19.79 5.74 -12.04
C VAL A 100 19.91 5.93 -13.55
N LEU A 101 20.76 6.86 -13.98
CA LEU A 101 21.06 7.06 -15.41
C LEU A 101 21.63 5.79 -16.06
N LEU A 102 22.55 5.12 -15.37
CA LEU A 102 23.16 3.87 -15.84
C LEU A 102 22.14 2.72 -15.91
N ALA A 103 21.26 2.61 -14.93
CA ALA A 103 20.19 1.61 -14.93
C ALA A 103 19.14 1.85 -16.03
N LEU A 104 18.90 3.11 -16.40
CA LEU A 104 18.00 3.49 -17.49
C LEU A 104 18.69 3.45 -18.87
N GLY A 105 20.00 3.16 -18.94
CA GLY A 105 20.76 3.17 -20.19
C GLY A 105 20.91 4.55 -20.83
N VAL A 106 20.72 5.62 -20.05
CA VAL A 106 20.81 7.00 -20.53
C VAL A 106 22.27 7.44 -20.45
N SER A 107 22.97 7.34 -21.58
CA SER A 107 24.41 7.66 -21.66
C SER A 107 24.70 9.12 -22.00
N GLU A 108 23.84 9.79 -22.76
CA GLU A 108 23.86 11.23 -23.01
C GLU A 108 22.44 11.70 -23.35
N VAL A 109 22.04 12.87 -22.86
CA VAL A 109 20.84 13.56 -23.36
C VAL A 109 21.23 14.13 -24.72
N LYS A 110 20.76 13.51 -25.80
CA LYS A 110 20.93 14.05 -27.14
C LYS A 110 20.11 15.33 -27.26
N ASP A 111 20.60 16.35 -27.96
CA ASP A 111 19.82 17.59 -28.27
C ASP A 111 18.48 17.28 -28.98
N GLU A 112 18.36 16.08 -29.52
CA GLU A 112 17.18 15.47 -30.15
C GLU A 112 16.03 15.21 -29.16
N ASP A 113 16.34 15.02 -27.87
CA ASP A 113 15.39 14.82 -26.76
C ASP A 113 15.11 16.13 -26.00
N ALA A 114 15.57 17.27 -26.52
CA ALA A 114 15.29 18.56 -25.91
C ALA A 114 13.78 18.83 -25.93
N VAL A 115 13.20 18.94 -24.73
CA VAL A 115 11.80 19.32 -24.56
C VAL A 115 11.61 20.67 -25.26
N PRO A 116 10.68 20.79 -26.23
CA PRO A 116 10.44 22.06 -26.90
C PRO A 116 10.07 23.13 -25.86
N PRO A 117 10.37 24.42 -26.12
CA PRO A 117 9.99 25.50 -25.24
C PRO A 117 8.51 25.40 -24.87
N PHE A 118 8.16 25.71 -23.63
CA PHE A 118 6.79 25.56 -23.12
C PHE A 118 5.74 26.32 -23.97
N GLU A 119 6.18 27.35 -24.70
CA GLU A 119 5.36 28.12 -25.63
C GLU A 119 4.95 27.31 -26.87
N ASP A 120 5.71 26.28 -27.27
CA ASP A 120 5.55 25.46 -28.48
C ASP A 120 4.81 24.13 -28.25
N ASP A 121 4.31 23.88 -27.04
CA ASP A 121 3.57 22.65 -26.73
C ASP A 121 2.21 22.59 -27.45
N PRO A 122 1.97 21.63 -28.36
CA PRO A 122 0.72 21.52 -29.11
C PRO A 122 -0.49 21.19 -28.22
N VAL A 123 -0.28 20.51 -27.09
CA VAL A 123 -1.33 20.15 -26.12
C VAL A 123 -1.84 21.41 -25.43
N LEU A 124 -0.95 22.35 -25.14
CA LEU A 124 -1.30 23.64 -24.52
C LEU A 124 -1.82 24.67 -25.53
N ARG A 125 -1.42 24.55 -26.81
CA ARG A 125 -1.92 25.39 -27.93
C ARG A 125 -3.29 24.97 -28.44
N GLY A 126 -3.85 23.85 -27.99
CA GLY A 126 -5.22 23.43 -28.33
C GLY A 126 -5.40 23.05 -29.81
N LEU A 127 -4.34 22.59 -30.48
CA LEU A 127 -4.46 21.98 -31.80
C LEU A 127 -4.84 20.49 -31.64
N PRO A 128 -5.82 19.97 -32.40
CA PRO A 128 -6.27 18.59 -32.31
C PRO A 128 -5.22 17.58 -32.80
#